data_AF-A0A8J2MPG7-F1
#
_entry.id   AF-A0A8J2MPG7-F1
#
_cell.length_a   1.000
_cell.length_b   1.000
_cell.length_c   1.000
_cell.angle_alpha   90.00
_cell.angle_beta   90.00
_cell.angle_gamma   90.00
#
_symmetry.space_group_name_H-M   'P 1'
#
loop_
_entity.id
_entity.type
_entity.pdbx_description
1 polymer ?
#
loop_
_entity_poly.entity_id
_entity_poly.type
_entity_poly.pdbx_seq_one_letter_code
_entity_poly.pdbx_strand_id
1 'polypeptide(L)'
;MSSETGGHTIQQLTPNQSSTTATLPQYSVPATQVSGASKYTQLLSVIEELGKDIRPSYTNNKICSERLKRNIIRARILVRECLIETDRSARQQ
;
A
#
# COMPACT_ATOMS: atom_id res chain seq x y z
N MET A 1 45.35 -51.56 40.43
CA MET A 1 45.80 -50.40 39.63
C MET A 1 44.56 -49.66 39.15
N SER A 2 44.16 -48.59 39.83
CA SER A 2 44.62 -47.20 39.59
C SER A 2 43.93 -46.66 38.33
N SER A 3 42.79 -45.97 38.49
CA SER A 3 42.64 -44.49 38.52
C SER A 3 42.27 -44.02 37.10
N GLU A 4 41.37 -43.08 36.79
CA GLU A 4 40.76 -41.94 37.47
C GLU A 4 39.70 -41.32 36.53
N THR A 5 38.69 -40.65 37.09
CA THR A 5 37.95 -39.45 36.57
C THR A 5 37.58 -39.37 35.08
N GLY A 6 36.32 -39.18 34.65
CA GLY A 6 35.27 -38.34 35.19
C GLY A 6 34.65 -37.52 34.03
N GLY A 7 33.37 -37.14 34.16
CA GLY A 7 32.82 -35.98 33.45
C GLY A 7 32.22 -36.20 32.07
N HIS A 8 30.89 -36.12 32.02
CA HIS A 8 30.07 -35.89 30.83
C HIS A 8 30.60 -34.70 30.01
N THR A 9 30.60 -34.79 28.68
CA THR A 9 30.62 -33.58 27.85
C THR A 9 29.61 -33.66 26.70
N ILE A 10 28.59 -32.81 26.82
CA ILE A 10 27.67 -32.39 25.79
C ILE A 10 28.43 -31.36 24.95
N GLN A 11 28.82 -31.70 23.72
CA GLN A 11 29.34 -30.71 22.78
C GLN A 11 28.17 -30.04 22.04
N GLN A 12 27.62 -29.05 22.74
CA GLN A 12 27.11 -27.76 22.27
C GLN A 12 27.20 -27.46 20.76
N LEU A 13 26.04 -27.21 20.15
CA LEU A 13 25.89 -26.28 19.04
C LEU A 13 24.99 -25.12 19.50
N THR A 14 25.37 -23.95 19.04
CA THR A 14 25.08 -22.61 19.53
C THR A 14 23.64 -22.13 19.33
N PRO A 15 23.16 -21.15 20.12
CA PRO A 15 21.97 -20.39 19.77
C PRO A 15 22.37 -19.39 18.69
N ASN A 16 21.99 -19.67 17.44
CA ASN A 16 22.08 -18.68 16.39
C ASN A 16 20.95 -18.89 15.38
N GLN A 17 19.91 -18.07 15.49
CA GLN A 17 19.74 -16.99 14.52
C GLN A 17 18.53 -16.17 14.91
N SER A 18 18.83 -14.95 15.34
CA SER A 18 18.27 -13.76 14.74
C SER A 18 16.76 -13.77 14.58
N SER A 19 16.10 -13.10 15.52
CA SER A 19 14.86 -12.38 15.26
C SER A 19 15.09 -11.35 14.15
N THR A 20 15.21 -11.79 12.91
CA THR A 20 15.02 -10.93 11.75
C THR A 20 13.56 -10.99 11.40
N THR A 21 12.77 -10.22 12.15
CA THR A 21 11.50 -9.70 11.67
C THR A 21 11.76 -9.14 10.28
N ALA A 22 11.19 -9.78 9.27
CA ALA A 22 11.34 -9.36 7.88
C ALA A 22 10.75 -7.96 7.74
N THR A 23 11.59 -6.93 7.83
CA THR A 23 11.21 -5.56 7.53
C THR A 23 11.01 -5.49 6.02
N LEU A 24 9.77 -5.64 5.59
CA LEU A 24 9.37 -5.48 4.21
C LEU A 24 9.80 -4.07 3.75
N PRO A 25 10.45 -3.92 2.58
CA PRO A 25 10.76 -2.61 2.03
C PRO A 25 9.45 -1.83 1.85
N GLN A 26 9.30 -0.76 2.63
CA GLN A 26 8.23 0.21 2.45
C GLN A 26 8.48 0.92 1.11
N TYR A 27 7.82 0.43 0.05
CA TYR A 27 7.66 1.19 -1.17
C TYR A 27 6.68 2.33 -0.88
N SER A 28 7.21 3.42 -0.33
CA SER A 28 6.54 4.70 -0.28
C SER A 28 6.45 5.22 -1.70
N VAL A 29 5.40 4.83 -2.41
CA VAL A 29 5.04 5.50 -3.67
C VAL A 29 4.73 6.96 -3.33
N PRO A 30 5.45 7.94 -3.91
CA PRO A 30 5.04 9.32 -3.78
C PRO A 30 3.72 9.46 -4.55
N ALA A 31 2.60 9.39 -3.83
CA ALA A 31 1.36 9.91 -4.34
C ALA A 31 1.65 11.38 -4.64
N THR A 32 1.62 11.79 -5.91
CA THR A 32 1.49 13.18 -6.30
C THR A 32 0.18 13.69 -5.69
N GLN A 33 0.26 14.08 -4.42
CA GLN A 33 -0.69 14.92 -3.75
C GLN A 33 -0.57 16.23 -4.52
N VAL A 34 -1.56 16.53 -5.35
CA VAL A 34 -1.70 17.85 -5.95
C VAL A 34 -2.08 18.76 -4.78
N SER A 35 -1.06 19.20 -4.04
CA SER A 35 -1.12 20.06 -2.87
C SER A 35 -1.69 21.41 -3.29
N GLY A 36 -3.01 21.51 -3.38
CA GLY A 36 -3.71 22.72 -3.82
C GLY A 36 -5.04 22.46 -4.52
N ALA A 37 -5.29 21.25 -5.04
CA ALA A 37 -6.58 20.90 -5.61
C ALA A 37 -7.51 20.34 -4.51
N SER A 38 -8.69 20.96 -4.34
CA SER A 38 -9.75 20.44 -3.46
C SER A 38 -10.02 18.96 -3.75
N LYS A 39 -10.44 18.18 -2.75
CA LYS A 39 -10.74 16.75 -2.94
C LYS A 39 -11.74 16.53 -4.08
N TYR A 40 -12.69 17.45 -4.25
CA TYR A 40 -13.63 17.47 -5.36
C TYR A 40 -12.97 17.69 -6.73
N THR A 41 -12.04 18.64 -6.86
CA THR A 41 -11.28 18.86 -8.11
C THR A 41 -10.48 17.61 -8.49
N GLN A 42 -9.84 16.96 -7.52
CA GLN A 42 -9.13 15.71 -7.77
C GLN A 42 -10.07 14.59 -8.23
N LEU A 43 -11.31 14.55 -7.71
CA LEU A 43 -12.31 13.56 -8.11
C LEU A 43 -12.73 13.76 -9.56
N LEU A 44 -12.97 15.02 -9.94
CA LEU A 44 -13.33 15.37 -11.31
C LEU A 44 -12.25 14.93 -12.30
N SER A 45 -10.98 15.22 -12.02
CA SER A 45 -9.87 14.80 -12.89
C SER A 45 -9.76 13.28 -13.01
N VAL A 46 -9.99 12.52 -11.93
CA VAL A 46 -9.98 11.05 -12.01
C VAL A 46 -11.13 10.52 -12.89
N ILE A 47 -12.31 11.14 -12.82
CA ILE A 47 -13.46 10.77 -13.66
C ILE A 47 -13.17 11.03 -15.14
N GLU A 48 -12.56 12.16 -15.47
CA GLU A 48 -12.17 12.48 -16.86
C GLU A 48 -11.16 11.46 -17.41
N GLU A 49 -10.17 11.08 -16.60
CA GLU A 49 -9.17 10.07 -16.98
C GLU A 49 -9.79 8.68 -17.17
N LEU A 50 -10.74 8.29 -16.32
CA LEU A 50 -11.51 7.04 -16.48
C LEU A 50 -12.20 7.00 -17.85
N GLY A 51 -12.83 8.10 -18.27
CA GLY A 51 -13.49 8.21 -19.57
C GLY A 51 -12.58 7.91 -20.76
N LYS A 52 -11.31 8.34 -20.69
CA LYS A 52 -10.30 8.12 -21.75
C LYS A 52 -9.86 6.66 -21.84
N ASP A 53 -9.85 5.94 -20.73
CA ASP A 53 -9.40 4.54 -20.66
C ASP A 53 -10.47 3.51 -21.01
N ILE A 54 -11.77 3.87 -20.96
CA ILE A 54 -12.87 2.93 -21.20
C ILE A 54 -12.77 2.30 -22.59
N ARG A 55 -12.71 3.12 -23.67
CA ARG A 55 -12.67 2.60 -25.05
C ARG A 55 -11.43 1.72 -25.31
N PRO A 56 -10.19 2.17 -25.02
CA PRO A 56 -8.99 1.36 -25.23
C PRO A 56 -8.95 0.08 -24.38
N SER A 57 -9.60 0.06 -23.21
CA SER A 57 -9.64 -1.14 -22.37
C SER A 57 -10.41 -2.29 -23.02
N TYR A 58 -11.38 -1.99 -23.89
CA TYR A 58 -12.09 -3.04 -24.65
C TYR A 58 -11.24 -3.65 -25.78
N THR A 59 -10.21 -2.95 -26.26
CA THR A 59 -9.36 -3.42 -27.38
C THR A 59 -8.08 -4.12 -26.89
N ASN A 60 -8.22 -5.08 -25.97
CA ASN A 60 -7.13 -5.88 -25.38
C ASN A 60 -5.91 -5.07 -24.91
N ASN A 61 -6.10 -3.80 -24.51
CA ASN A 61 -5.03 -2.99 -23.94
C ASN A 61 -4.96 -3.25 -22.43
N LYS A 62 -4.00 -4.11 -22.04
CA LYS A 62 -3.79 -4.48 -20.63
C LYS A 62 -3.43 -3.28 -19.76
N ILE A 63 -2.68 -2.31 -20.30
CA ILE A 63 -2.24 -1.13 -19.54
C ILE A 63 -3.42 -0.24 -19.22
N CYS A 64 -4.27 0.07 -20.21
CA CYS A 64 -5.49 0.84 -19.99
C CYS A 64 -6.44 0.13 -19.03
N SER A 65 -6.57 -1.19 -19.15
CA SER A 65 -7.42 -1.98 -18.24
C SER A 65 -6.94 -1.93 -16.78
N GLU A 66 -5.63 -2.05 -16.55
CA GLU A 66 -5.04 -1.90 -15.22
C GLU A 66 -5.20 -0.46 -14.68
N ARG A 67 -4.99 0.54 -15.55
CA ARG A 67 -5.16 1.96 -15.20
C ARG A 67 -6.61 2.27 -14.83
N LEU A 68 -7.56 1.76 -15.59
CA LEU A 68 -9.00 1.87 -15.33
C LEU A 68 -9.34 1.28 -13.96
N LYS A 69 -8.89 0.06 -13.66
CA LYS A 69 -9.12 -0.58 -12.35
C LYS A 69 -8.53 0.24 -11.19
N ARG A 70 -7.30 0.73 -11.35
CA ARG A 70 -6.63 1.57 -10.33
C ARG A 70 -7.37 2.88 -10.11
N ASN A 71 -7.78 3.55 -11.17
CA ASN A 71 -8.51 4.81 -11.11
C ASN A 71 -9.90 4.63 -10.48
N ILE A 72 -10.59 3.50 -10.71
CA ILE A 72 -11.87 3.19 -10.04
C ILE A 72 -11.66 3.07 -8.53
N ILE A 73 -10.64 2.35 -8.08
CA ILE A 73 -10.34 2.21 -6.64
C ILE A 73 -9.99 3.57 -6.03
N ARG A 74 -9.15 4.35 -6.71
CA ARG A 74 -8.77 5.70 -6.28
C ARG A 74 -9.99 6.61 -6.14
N ALA A 75 -10.87 6.64 -7.14
CA ALA A 75 -12.10 7.43 -7.10
C ALA A 75 -12.98 7.06 -5.91
N ARG A 76 -13.13 5.76 -5.60
CA ARG A 76 -13.92 5.30 -4.45
C ARG A 76 -13.38 5.79 -3.10
N ILE A 77 -12.06 5.79 -2.93
CA ILE A 77 -11.43 6.30 -1.71
C ILE A 77 -11.69 7.81 -1.61
N LEU A 78 -11.43 8.53 -2.69
CA LEU A 78 -11.57 9.97 -2.75
C LEU A 78 -13.02 10.44 -2.49
N VAL A 79 -14.02 9.71 -2.99
CA VAL A 79 -15.44 9.98 -2.69
C VAL A 79 -15.73 9.88 -1.20
N ARG A 80 -15.19 8.87 -0.50
CA ARG A 80 -15.37 8.76 0.96
C ARG A 80 -14.76 9.95 1.68
N GLU A 81 -13.58 10.37 1.24
CA GLU A 81 -12.92 11.55 1.82
C GLU A 81 -13.68 12.85 1.54
N CYS A 82 -14.21 13.04 0.32
CA CYS A 82 -15.06 14.18 -0.04
C CYS A 82 -16.32 14.25 0.83
N LEU A 83 -16.97 13.11 1.08
CA LEU A 83 -18.17 13.06 1.93
C LEU A 83 -17.86 13.47 3.37
N ILE A 84 -16.75 12.97 3.93
CA ILE A 84 -16.31 13.33 5.29
C ILE A 84 -15.93 14.81 5.38
N GLU A 85 -15.20 15.33 4.38
CA GLU A 85 -14.85 16.75 4.30
C GLU A 85 -16.10 17.64 4.24
N THR A 86 -17.08 17.25 3.42
CA THR A 86 -18.34 17.98 3.28
C THR A 86 -19.18 17.96 4.58
N ASP A 87 -19.31 16.80 5.24
CA ASP A 87 -20.03 16.70 6.53
C ASP A 87 -19.36 17.56 7.60
N ARG A 88 -18.02 17.56 7.68
CA ARG A 88 -17.28 18.41 8.61
C ARG A 88 -17.45 19.90 8.32
N SER A 89 -17.42 20.31 7.06
CA SER A 89 -17.64 21.71 6.65
C SER A 89 -19.09 22.14 6.90
N ALA A 90 -20.06 21.24 6.76
CA ALA A 90 -21.47 21.53 7.04
C ALA A 90 -21.77 21.65 8.54
N ARG A 91 -21.00 21.00 9.42
CA ARG A 91 -21.11 21.16 10.89
C ARG A 91 -20.38 22.38 11.44
N GLN A 92 -19.43 22.92 10.69
CA GLN A 92 -18.63 24.10 11.07
C GLN A 92 -19.23 25.41 10.55
N GLN A 93 -20.19 25.35 9.62
CA GLN A 93 -21.00 26.47 9.18
C GLN A 93 -22.32 26.51 9.96
#